data_AF-A0A2W5EW87-F1
#
_entry.id   AF-A0A2W5EW87-F1
#
_cell.length_a   1.000
_cell.length_b   1.000
_cell.length_c   1.000
_cell.angle_alpha   90.00
_cell.angle_beta   90.00
_cell.angle_gamma   90.00
#
_symmetry.space_group_name_H-M   'P 1'
#
loop_
_entity.id
_entity.type
_entity.pdbx_description
1 polymer ?
#
loop_
_entity_poly.entity_id
_entity_poly.type
_entity_poly.pdbx_seq_one_letter_code
_entity_poly.pdbx_strand_id
1 'polypeptide(L)'
;MNRLKCLCALCLGLVLAGCVHGFGRPLPYEAWRLGFLAPNYMEVWIETADAVDIQGHVFRRAMSGVAAIRTPPYFKGGPVGWPANPSWGAGKDVHGADLPRLIYVRWQSLVEPQTYEAYVEIPEVTRQLMIKGEMAYCGARNKWLTDYRNALTIGLAPGGISKAWVMGPCLSPVEVTRVQGSVVAVGPYDGTSGGEHRPLTETSKAYIEKFGIPYGSW
;
A
#
# COMPACT_ATOMS: atom_id res chain seq x y z
N MET A 1 -18.10 -49.32 29.20
CA MET A 1 -17.19 -48.83 28.14
C MET A 1 -17.79 -47.83 27.13
N ASN A 2 -19.05 -47.38 27.29
CA ASN A 2 -19.72 -46.50 26.30
C ASN A 2 -19.97 -45.04 26.71
N ARG A 3 -19.73 -44.64 27.98
CA ARG A 3 -19.98 -43.24 28.40
C ARG A 3 -18.77 -42.31 28.24
N LEU A 4 -17.55 -42.85 28.29
CA LEU A 4 -16.30 -42.07 28.18
C LEU A 4 -15.99 -41.67 26.73
N LYS A 5 -16.40 -42.50 25.75
CA LYS A 5 -16.24 -42.22 24.31
C LYS A 5 -17.17 -41.11 23.81
N CYS A 6 -18.36 -40.97 24.39
CA CYS A 6 -19.29 -39.87 24.06
C CYS A 6 -18.82 -38.51 24.60
N LEU A 7 -18.19 -38.45 25.78
CA LEU A 7 -17.67 -37.19 26.31
C LEU A 7 -16.46 -36.67 25.51
N CYS A 8 -15.54 -37.56 25.11
CA CYS A 8 -14.40 -37.14 24.27
C CYS A 8 -14.83 -36.69 22.86
N ALA A 9 -15.90 -37.28 22.31
CA ALA A 9 -16.44 -36.85 21.02
C ALA A 9 -17.15 -35.48 21.08
N LEU A 10 -17.79 -35.14 22.22
CA LEU A 10 -18.42 -33.83 22.40
C LEU A 10 -17.37 -32.71 22.62
N CYS A 11 -16.27 -32.99 23.32
CA CYS A 11 -15.20 -32.01 23.52
C CYS A 11 -14.36 -31.74 22.26
N LEU A 12 -14.25 -32.70 21.33
CA LEU A 12 -13.53 -32.51 20.06
C LEU A 12 -14.32 -31.68 19.02
N GLY A 13 -15.66 -31.64 19.11
CA GLY A 13 -16.49 -30.85 18.20
C GLY A 13 -16.50 -29.35 18.50
N LEU A 14 -16.21 -28.95 19.74
CA LEU A 14 -16.26 -27.56 20.21
C LEU A 14 -15.01 -26.72 19.86
N VAL A 15 -13.93 -27.35 19.40
CA VAL A 15 -12.65 -26.65 19.10
C VAL A 15 -12.55 -26.21 17.62
N LEU A 16 -13.45 -26.67 16.74
CA LEU A 16 -13.42 -26.32 15.31
C LEU A 16 -14.30 -25.14 14.92
N ALA A 17 -15.02 -24.53 15.88
CA ALA A 17 -15.65 -23.22 15.68
C ALA A 17 -14.62 -22.10 15.92
N GLY A 18 -13.48 -22.17 15.22
CA GLY A 18 -12.56 -21.05 15.04
C GLY A 18 -13.26 -19.99 14.20
N CYS A 19 -14.11 -19.23 14.85
CA CYS A 19 -14.79 -18.08 14.30
C CYS A 19 -13.73 -17.04 13.90
N VAL A 20 -13.31 -17.04 12.62
CA VAL A 20 -12.63 -15.89 12.00
C VAL A 20 -13.67 -14.78 11.90
N HIS A 21 -13.96 -14.12 13.02
CA HIS A 21 -14.65 -12.83 13.00
C HIS A 21 -13.61 -11.83 12.52
N GLY A 22 -13.59 -11.58 11.21
CA GLY A 22 -13.07 -10.31 10.70
C GLY A 22 -13.83 -9.21 11.44
N PHE A 23 -13.10 -8.26 12.04
CA PHE A 23 -13.68 -7.20 12.85
C PHE A 23 -14.38 -6.10 12.01
N GLY A 24 -14.42 -6.26 10.69
CA GLY A 24 -15.06 -5.34 9.75
C GLY A 24 -16.42 -5.78 9.23
N ARG A 25 -17.19 -4.83 8.72
CA ARG A 25 -18.40 -5.08 7.93
C ARG A 25 -18.03 -5.88 6.67
N PRO A 26 -18.91 -6.76 6.18
CA PRO A 26 -18.65 -7.50 4.96
C PRO A 26 -18.48 -6.54 3.78
N LEU A 27 -17.29 -6.57 3.17
CA LEU A 27 -17.00 -5.89 1.92
C LEU A 27 -17.54 -6.72 0.74
N PRO A 28 -17.79 -6.12 -0.44
CA PRO A 28 -18.21 -6.86 -1.63
C PRO A 28 -17.11 -7.74 -2.24
N TYR A 29 -15.95 -7.84 -1.59
CA TYR A 29 -14.79 -8.64 -1.91
C TYR A 29 -14.11 -9.11 -0.62
N GLU A 30 -13.27 -10.13 -0.70
CA GLU A 30 -12.65 -10.77 0.48
C GLU A 30 -11.69 -9.83 1.25
N ALA A 31 -10.92 -9.04 0.52
CA ALA A 31 -9.94 -8.10 1.06
C ALA A 31 -9.73 -6.93 0.10
N TRP A 32 -9.34 -5.77 0.66
CA TRP A 32 -8.83 -4.66 -0.13
C TRP A 32 -7.31 -4.70 -0.17
N ARG A 33 -6.70 -4.16 -1.22
CA ARG A 33 -5.25 -4.17 -1.42
C ARG A 33 -4.63 -2.85 -0.98
N LEU A 34 -3.49 -2.92 -0.29
CA LEU A 34 -2.61 -1.78 -0.04
C LEU A 34 -1.32 -1.93 -0.84
N GLY A 35 -1.12 -1.08 -1.83
CA GLY A 35 0.01 -1.09 -2.73
C GLY A 35 0.85 0.18 -2.68
N PHE A 36 2.13 0.06 -3.01
CA PHE A 36 3.06 1.18 -3.05
C PHE A 36 3.87 1.20 -4.33
N LEU A 37 4.16 2.40 -4.80
CA LEU A 37 5.05 2.64 -5.94
C LEU A 37 5.94 3.85 -5.71
N ALA A 38 6.99 3.96 -6.50
CA ALA A 38 7.84 5.14 -6.55
C ALA A 38 8.08 5.57 -8.01
N PRO A 39 8.37 6.86 -8.26
CA PRO A 39 8.82 7.32 -9.57
C PRO A 39 10.06 6.56 -10.05
N ASN A 40 10.27 6.49 -11.36
CA ASN A 40 11.40 5.75 -11.92
C ASN A 40 12.73 6.22 -11.33
N TYR A 41 13.61 5.27 -10.99
CA TYR A 41 14.91 5.51 -10.33
C TYR A 41 14.87 6.15 -8.93
N MET A 42 13.71 6.58 -8.44
CA MET A 42 13.54 7.16 -7.10
C MET A 42 13.25 6.08 -6.06
N GLU A 43 14.21 5.19 -5.84
CA GLU A 43 14.00 4.05 -4.95
C GLU A 43 13.65 4.46 -3.52
N VAL A 44 12.71 3.73 -2.95
CA VAL A 44 12.26 3.89 -1.57
C VAL A 44 12.22 2.55 -0.86
N TRP A 45 12.48 2.58 0.44
CA TRP A 45 12.26 1.44 1.33
C TRP A 45 11.19 1.78 2.35
N ILE A 46 10.10 1.01 2.38
CA ILE A 46 8.99 1.21 3.30
C ILE A 46 9.27 0.42 4.56
N GLU A 47 9.44 1.12 5.68
CA GLU A 47 9.72 0.46 6.95
C GLU A 47 8.46 -0.12 7.57
N THR A 48 7.39 0.67 7.53
CA THR A 48 6.04 0.25 7.88
C THR A 48 4.99 1.06 7.14
N ALA A 49 3.89 0.41 6.85
CA ALA A 49 2.63 1.05 6.52
C ALA A 49 1.53 0.41 7.36
N ASP A 50 0.82 1.24 8.11
CA ASP A 50 -0.21 0.84 9.05
C ASP A 50 -1.55 1.38 8.57
N ALA A 51 -2.59 0.56 8.63
CA ALA A 51 -3.94 0.97 8.29
C ALA A 51 -4.79 1.13 9.56
N VAL A 52 -5.53 2.23 9.64
CA VAL A 52 -6.54 2.44 10.67
C VAL A 52 -7.90 2.39 10.01
N ASP A 53 -8.73 1.43 10.40
CA ASP A 53 -10.07 1.28 9.85
C ASP A 53 -11.07 2.30 10.43
N ILE A 54 -12.30 2.31 9.90
CA ILE A 54 -13.37 3.20 10.37
C ILE A 54 -13.81 2.92 11.82
N GLN A 55 -13.55 1.73 12.36
CA GLN A 55 -13.80 1.40 13.76
C GLN A 55 -12.64 1.79 14.68
N GLY A 56 -11.51 2.22 14.11
CA GLY A 56 -10.30 2.60 14.85
C GLY A 56 -9.36 1.44 15.13
N HIS A 57 -9.58 0.26 14.56
CA HIS A 57 -8.62 -0.84 14.67
C HIS A 57 -7.37 -0.53 13.85
N VAL A 58 -6.21 -0.88 14.42
CA VAL A 58 -4.90 -0.62 13.81
C VAL A 58 -4.30 -1.92 13.29
N PHE A 59 -4.14 -1.98 11.97
CA PHE A 59 -3.48 -3.06 11.25
C PHE A 59 -2.04 -2.66 10.98
N ARG A 60 -1.15 -2.96 11.94
CA ARG A 60 0.27 -2.64 11.83
C ARG A 60 0.94 -3.49 10.76
N ARG A 61 1.91 -2.89 10.05
CA ARG A 61 2.66 -3.55 8.97
C ARG A 61 1.74 -4.19 7.92
N ALA A 62 0.61 -3.54 7.65
CA ALA A 62 -0.25 -3.86 6.51
C ALA A 62 0.58 -3.89 5.21
N MET A 63 1.64 -3.08 5.14
CA MET A 63 2.73 -3.24 4.17
C MET A 63 4.09 -2.89 4.80
N SER A 64 5.17 -3.40 4.20
CA SER A 64 6.56 -3.01 4.40
C SER A 64 7.41 -3.57 3.25
N GLY A 65 8.53 -2.94 2.93
CA GLY A 65 9.51 -3.45 1.97
C GLY A 65 9.72 -2.53 0.78
N VAL A 66 10.09 -3.12 -0.36
CA VAL A 66 10.39 -2.37 -1.59
C VAL A 66 9.08 -1.96 -2.27
N ALA A 67 8.94 -0.67 -2.61
CA ALA A 67 7.84 -0.21 -3.44
C ALA A 67 8.02 -0.65 -4.90
N ALA A 68 6.94 -0.75 -5.67
CA ALA A 68 7.07 -0.98 -7.10
C ALA A 68 7.76 0.21 -7.78
N ILE A 69 8.79 -0.07 -8.56
CA ILE A 69 9.55 0.94 -9.28
C ILE A 69 10.00 0.39 -10.61
N ARG A 70 10.21 1.25 -11.60
CA ARG A 70 10.89 0.88 -12.84
C ARG A 70 12.25 1.57 -12.91
N THR A 71 13.27 0.78 -13.20
CA THR A 71 14.66 1.23 -13.39
C THR A 71 15.19 0.70 -14.72
N PRO A 72 14.55 1.02 -15.87
CA PRO A 72 14.97 0.44 -17.14
C PRO A 72 16.42 0.85 -17.47
N PRO A 73 17.21 -0.02 -18.12
CA PRO A 73 18.60 0.27 -18.43
C PRO A 73 18.72 1.45 -19.40
N TYR A 74 19.91 2.04 -19.45
CA TYR A 74 20.23 3.19 -20.31
C TYR A 74 19.33 4.42 -20.07
N PHE A 75 18.83 4.58 -18.85
CA PHE A 75 18.06 5.76 -18.42
C PHE A 75 16.78 6.01 -19.22
N LYS A 76 16.13 4.95 -19.72
CA LYS A 76 14.91 5.03 -20.56
C LYS A 76 13.61 5.28 -19.77
N GLY A 77 13.68 5.43 -18.46
CA GLY A 77 12.52 5.69 -17.60
C GLY A 77 12.25 7.19 -17.49
N GLY A 78 10.96 7.58 -17.41
CA GLY A 78 10.57 8.94 -17.04
C GLY A 78 10.34 9.08 -15.53
N PRO A 79 11.18 9.81 -14.77
CA PRO A 79 10.97 10.00 -13.33
C PRO A 79 10.05 11.18 -12.99
N VAL A 80 9.79 12.06 -13.94
CA VAL A 80 9.04 13.31 -13.74
C VAL A 80 7.55 13.02 -13.66
N GLY A 81 6.92 13.49 -12.58
CA GLY A 81 5.47 13.37 -12.41
C GLY A 81 4.97 11.96 -12.10
N TRP A 82 3.67 11.90 -11.81
CA TRP A 82 2.96 10.65 -11.62
C TRP A 82 2.35 10.19 -12.95
N PRO A 83 2.36 8.88 -13.25
CA PRO A 83 1.63 8.38 -14.40
C PRO A 83 0.13 8.69 -14.24
N ALA A 84 -0.55 9.00 -15.34
CA ALA A 84 -2.01 9.20 -15.32
C ALA A 84 -2.78 7.95 -14.86
N ASN A 85 -2.21 6.77 -15.14
CA ASN A 85 -2.73 5.48 -14.69
C ASN A 85 -1.64 4.72 -13.94
N PRO A 86 -1.48 4.94 -12.62
CA PRO A 86 -0.52 4.18 -11.84
C PRO A 86 -0.87 2.68 -11.81
N SER A 87 0.14 1.84 -11.63
CA SER A 87 -0.08 0.42 -11.37
C SER A 87 -0.56 0.21 -9.94
N TRP A 88 -0.99 -1.02 -9.62
CA TRP A 88 -1.37 -1.43 -8.27
C TRP A 88 -0.21 -1.44 -7.25
N GLY A 89 1.02 -1.20 -7.70
CA GLY A 89 2.19 -1.20 -6.85
C GLY A 89 2.55 -2.57 -6.24
N ALA A 90 3.66 -2.58 -5.51
CA ALA A 90 4.05 -3.69 -4.66
C ALA A 90 3.28 -3.58 -3.35
N GLY A 91 2.62 -4.66 -2.94
CA GLY A 91 1.60 -4.55 -1.91
C GLY A 91 1.01 -5.88 -1.47
N LYS A 92 0.14 -5.80 -0.47
CA LYS A 92 -0.53 -6.94 0.16
C LYS A 92 -2.02 -6.70 0.25
N ASP A 93 -2.77 -7.78 0.36
CA ASP A 93 -4.19 -7.73 0.64
C ASP A 93 -4.41 -7.66 2.16
N VAL A 94 -5.33 -6.80 2.57
CA VAL A 94 -5.67 -6.53 3.96
C VAL A 94 -7.00 -7.22 4.27
N HIS A 95 -6.91 -8.39 4.89
CA HIS A 95 -8.04 -9.23 5.22
C HIS A 95 -8.64 -8.86 6.58
N GLY A 96 -9.97 -9.00 6.70
CA GLY A 96 -10.69 -8.85 7.97
C GLY A 96 -10.78 -7.43 8.52
N ALA A 97 -10.17 -6.45 7.85
CA ALA A 97 -10.30 -5.03 8.16
C ALA A 97 -11.51 -4.41 7.46
N ASP A 98 -12.17 -3.49 8.15
CA ASP A 98 -13.00 -2.50 7.46
C ASP A 98 -12.14 -1.63 6.51
N LEU A 99 -12.79 -0.84 5.65
CA LEU A 99 -12.08 0.13 4.83
C LEU A 99 -11.33 1.16 5.69
N PRO A 100 -10.12 1.58 5.29
CA PRO A 100 -9.33 2.49 6.08
C PRO A 100 -9.92 3.90 6.09
N ARG A 101 -9.75 4.60 7.21
CA ARG A 101 -9.88 6.06 7.30
C ARG A 101 -8.54 6.77 7.24
N LEU A 102 -7.46 6.06 7.54
CA LEU A 102 -6.11 6.60 7.60
C LEU A 102 -5.11 5.50 7.26
N ILE A 103 -4.13 5.84 6.44
CA ILE A 103 -2.91 5.05 6.28
C ILE A 103 -1.75 5.86 6.84
N TYR A 104 -1.04 5.32 7.82
CA TYR A 104 0.26 5.83 8.23
C TYR A 104 1.33 5.11 7.41
N VAL A 105 2.32 5.85 6.90
CA VAL A 105 3.47 5.26 6.22
C VAL A 105 4.74 5.93 6.69
N ARG A 106 5.75 5.12 6.99
CA ARG A 106 7.12 5.55 7.20
C ARG A 106 8.04 4.89 6.19
N TRP A 107 8.84 5.70 5.50
CA TRP A 107 9.71 5.23 4.45
C TRP A 107 11.03 5.98 4.40
N GLN A 108 12.01 5.31 3.84
CA GLN A 108 13.31 5.85 3.47
C GLN A 108 13.28 6.21 1.99
N SER A 109 13.61 7.45 1.66
CA SER A 109 14.06 7.81 0.32
C SER A 109 15.52 7.41 0.17
N LEU A 110 15.86 6.59 -0.81
CA LEU A 110 17.23 6.06 -0.97
C LEU A 110 18.08 6.94 -1.89
N VAL A 111 17.45 7.73 -2.76
CA VAL A 111 18.12 8.65 -3.69
C VAL A 111 18.60 9.94 -3.03
N GLU A 112 17.92 10.34 -1.95
CA GLU A 112 18.30 11.38 -1.01
C GLU A 112 18.12 10.79 0.38
N PRO A 113 19.14 10.11 0.95
CA PRO A 113 19.01 9.34 2.19
C PRO A 113 18.35 10.13 3.32
N GLN A 114 17.02 9.97 3.43
CA GLN A 114 16.15 10.72 4.31
C GLN A 114 14.95 9.85 4.63
N THR A 115 14.64 9.74 5.91
CA THR A 115 13.44 9.05 6.39
C THR A 115 12.31 10.04 6.55
N TYR A 116 11.15 9.68 6.03
CA TYR A 116 9.92 10.46 6.08
C TYR A 116 8.79 9.65 6.69
N GLU A 117 7.81 10.35 7.22
CA GLU A 117 6.52 9.78 7.57
C GLU A 117 5.37 10.64 7.07
N ALA A 118 4.24 10.00 6.80
CA ALA A 118 3.04 10.68 6.35
C ALA A 118 1.78 9.97 6.86
N TYR A 119 0.74 10.78 7.00
CA TYR A 119 -0.61 10.36 7.31
C TYR A 119 -1.48 10.63 6.09
N VAL A 120 -1.94 9.56 5.44
CA VAL A 120 -2.78 9.62 4.24
C VAL A 120 -4.22 9.37 4.68
N GLU A 121 -5.00 10.44 4.80
CA GLU A 121 -6.43 10.32 5.07
C GLU A 121 -7.15 9.75 3.87
N ILE A 122 -8.06 8.81 4.13
CA ILE A 122 -8.96 8.23 3.15
C ILE A 122 -10.35 8.80 3.44
N PRO A 123 -10.88 9.71 2.62
CA PRO A 123 -12.19 10.30 2.85
C PRO A 123 -13.33 9.28 2.73
N GLU A 124 -14.49 9.59 3.33
CA GLU A 124 -15.68 8.75 3.21
C GLU A 124 -16.10 8.56 1.75
N VAL A 125 -16.02 9.61 0.92
CA VAL A 125 -16.34 9.50 -0.51
C VAL A 125 -15.45 8.47 -1.22
N THR A 126 -14.18 8.36 -0.85
CA THR A 126 -13.27 7.33 -1.37
C THR A 126 -13.69 5.95 -0.93
N ARG A 127 -14.04 5.76 0.35
CA ARG A 127 -14.56 4.47 0.84
C ARG A 127 -15.85 4.06 0.14
N GLN A 128 -16.75 5.00 -0.12
CA GLN A 128 -17.97 4.75 -0.89
C GLN A 128 -17.65 4.31 -2.33
N LEU A 129 -16.64 4.89 -2.97
CA LEU A 129 -16.16 4.40 -4.28
C LEU A 129 -15.60 2.97 -4.21
N MET A 130 -14.96 2.59 -3.11
CA MET A 130 -14.41 1.25 -2.93
C MET A 130 -15.48 0.16 -2.81
N ILE A 131 -16.69 0.48 -2.36
CA ILE A 131 -17.81 -0.48 -2.22
C ILE A 131 -18.86 -0.36 -3.33
N LYS A 132 -18.74 0.66 -4.19
CA LYS A 132 -19.61 0.85 -5.34
C LYS A 132 -19.20 -0.08 -6.48
N GLY A 133 -20.06 -1.03 -6.80
CA GLY A 133 -19.89 -1.89 -7.97
C GLY A 133 -20.15 -1.10 -9.26
N GLU A 134 -19.24 -1.20 -10.22
CA GLU A 134 -19.34 -0.55 -11.52
C GLU A 134 -19.20 -1.58 -12.64
N MET A 135 -20.11 -1.54 -13.61
CA MET A 135 -20.01 -2.37 -14.81
C MET A 135 -18.91 -1.81 -15.71
N ALA A 136 -17.88 -2.60 -15.99
CA ALA A 136 -16.76 -2.18 -16.83
C ALA A 136 -16.30 -3.29 -17.78
N TYR A 137 -15.75 -2.88 -18.92
CA TYR A 137 -15.09 -3.80 -19.83
C TYR A 137 -13.70 -4.14 -19.31
N CYS A 138 -13.47 -5.39 -18.97
CA CYS A 138 -12.17 -5.83 -18.49
C CYS A 138 -11.34 -6.41 -19.62
N GLY A 139 -10.41 -5.61 -20.17
CA GLY A 139 -9.56 -6.02 -21.29
C GLY A 139 -8.78 -7.31 -21.03
N ALA A 140 -8.22 -7.49 -19.83
CA ALA A 140 -7.49 -8.69 -19.44
C ALA A 140 -8.35 -9.97 -19.42
N ARG A 141 -9.67 -9.83 -19.26
CA ARG A 141 -10.64 -10.95 -19.23
C ARG A 141 -11.54 -10.99 -20.46
N ASN A 142 -11.38 -10.05 -21.38
CA ASN A 142 -12.17 -9.89 -22.61
C ASN A 142 -13.70 -9.96 -22.39
N LYS A 143 -14.21 -9.35 -21.30
CA LYS A 143 -15.64 -9.38 -20.96
C LYS A 143 -16.09 -8.19 -20.13
N TRP A 144 -17.38 -7.89 -20.18
CA TRP A 144 -18.04 -6.97 -19.25
C TRP A 144 -18.33 -7.67 -17.93
N LEU A 145 -17.99 -7.03 -16.82
CA LEU A 145 -18.25 -7.53 -15.47
C LEU A 145 -18.41 -6.37 -14.49
N THR A 146 -19.14 -6.59 -13.40
CA THR A 146 -19.14 -5.67 -12.26
C THR A 146 -17.82 -5.79 -11.52
N ASP A 147 -17.12 -4.67 -11.40
CA ASP A 147 -15.85 -4.57 -10.70
C ASP A 147 -15.92 -3.52 -9.59
N TYR A 148 -14.92 -3.51 -8.70
CA TYR A 148 -14.84 -2.62 -7.55
C TYR A 148 -13.46 -1.98 -7.47
N ARG A 149 -13.38 -0.76 -6.95
CA ARG A 149 -12.09 -0.13 -6.65
C ARG A 149 -11.54 -0.63 -5.32
N ASN A 150 -11.14 -1.89 -5.28
CA ASN A 150 -10.69 -2.58 -4.07
C ASN A 150 -9.19 -2.40 -3.76
N ALA A 151 -8.48 -1.51 -4.45
CA ALA A 151 -7.06 -1.24 -4.18
C ALA A 151 -6.81 0.23 -3.86
N LEU A 152 -6.04 0.46 -2.80
CA LEU A 152 -5.42 1.73 -2.45
C LEU A 152 -3.94 1.66 -2.81
N THR A 153 -3.51 2.51 -3.73
CA THR A 153 -2.11 2.63 -4.15
C THR A 153 -1.54 3.95 -3.64
N ILE A 154 -0.39 3.90 -2.97
CA ILE A 154 0.32 5.06 -2.47
C ILE A 154 1.66 5.20 -3.21
N GLY A 155 1.81 6.30 -3.92
CA GLY A 155 3.08 6.76 -4.48
C GLY A 155 3.91 7.44 -3.41
N LEU A 156 5.19 7.10 -3.34
CA LEU A 156 6.17 7.72 -2.45
C LEU A 156 7.29 8.30 -3.30
N ALA A 157 7.57 9.58 -3.13
CA ALA A 157 8.58 10.30 -3.90
C ALA A 157 9.57 11.04 -2.96
N PRO A 158 10.76 11.37 -3.48
CA PRO A 158 11.71 12.26 -2.80
C PRO A 158 11.08 13.60 -2.40
N GLY A 159 11.70 14.26 -1.43
CA GLY A 159 11.19 15.47 -0.81
C GLY A 159 9.98 15.21 0.10
N GLY A 160 9.75 13.96 0.51
CA GLY A 160 8.66 13.59 1.42
C GLY A 160 7.27 13.60 0.79
N ILE A 161 7.14 13.50 -0.54
CA ILE A 161 5.83 13.59 -1.20
C ILE A 161 5.16 12.22 -1.22
N SER A 162 3.90 12.17 -0.76
CA SER A 162 3.05 10.98 -0.88
C SER A 162 1.76 11.32 -1.64
N LYS A 163 1.33 10.43 -2.53
CA LYS A 163 0.10 10.59 -3.31
C LYS A 163 -0.68 9.29 -3.36
N ALA A 164 -1.99 9.34 -3.20
CA ALA A 164 -2.84 8.17 -3.10
C ALA A 164 -3.88 8.10 -4.21
N TRP A 165 -4.15 6.88 -4.67
CA TRP A 165 -5.21 6.56 -5.62
C TRP A 165 -6.04 5.39 -5.13
N VAL A 166 -7.31 5.40 -5.48
CA VAL A 166 -8.20 4.26 -5.36
C VAL A 166 -8.47 3.69 -6.75
N MET A 167 -8.37 2.38 -6.92
CA MET A 167 -8.44 1.74 -8.25
C MET A 167 -8.95 0.30 -8.17
N GLY A 168 -9.39 -0.22 -9.31
CA GLY A 168 -9.87 -1.61 -9.47
C GLY A 168 -9.11 -2.35 -10.57
N PRO A 169 -9.25 -3.67 -10.69
CA PRO A 169 -8.59 -4.46 -11.72
C PRO A 169 -8.93 -4.01 -13.15
N CYS A 170 -10.16 -3.58 -13.36
CA CYS A 170 -10.74 -3.18 -14.63
C CYS A 170 -11.25 -1.73 -14.60
N LEU A 171 -11.11 -1.02 -13.46
CA LEU A 171 -11.58 0.35 -13.25
C LEU A 171 -10.42 1.34 -13.22
N SER A 172 -10.58 2.46 -13.90
CA SER A 172 -9.60 3.54 -13.89
C SER A 172 -9.37 4.11 -12.48
N PRO A 173 -8.12 4.52 -12.19
CA PRO A 173 -7.78 5.16 -10.92
C PRO A 173 -8.53 6.46 -10.69
N VAL A 174 -8.84 6.71 -9.44
CA VAL A 174 -9.29 8.01 -8.94
C VAL A 174 -8.27 8.49 -7.92
N GLU A 175 -7.74 9.69 -8.14
CA GLU A 175 -6.86 10.34 -7.18
C GLU A 175 -7.63 10.65 -5.89
N VAL A 176 -7.01 10.34 -4.75
CA VAL A 176 -7.60 10.52 -3.42
C VAL A 176 -7.05 11.78 -2.77
N THR A 177 -5.74 11.85 -2.61
CA THR A 177 -5.06 12.97 -1.96
C THR A 177 -3.57 12.98 -2.30
N ARG A 178 -2.95 14.15 -2.14
CA ARG A 178 -1.50 14.34 -2.15
C ARG A 178 -1.12 15.03 -0.85
N VAL A 179 -0.17 14.47 -0.12
CA VAL A 179 0.28 14.98 1.18
C VAL A 179 1.79 15.19 1.19
N GLN A 180 2.21 16.18 1.96
CA GLN A 180 3.60 16.43 2.28
C GLN A 180 3.92 15.72 3.60
N GLY A 181 4.79 14.72 3.53
CA GLY A 181 5.33 14.03 4.69
C GLY A 181 6.36 14.87 5.45
N SER A 182 6.54 14.54 6.72
CA SER A 182 7.52 15.15 7.61
C SER A 182 8.80 14.33 7.67
N VAL A 183 9.93 15.01 7.85
CA VAL A 183 11.21 14.37 8.12
C VAL A 183 11.19 13.71 9.50
N VAL A 184 11.61 12.45 9.57
CA VAL A 184 11.80 11.72 10.82
C VAL A 184 13.19 12.03 11.36
N ALA A 185 13.25 12.86 12.41
CA ALA A 185 14.50 13.38 12.94
C ALA A 185 15.45 12.30 13.50
N VAL A 186 14.90 11.22 14.06
CA VAL A 186 15.69 10.07 14.56
C VAL A 186 16.28 9.22 13.43
N GLY A 187 15.88 9.47 12.17
CA GLY A 187 16.36 8.75 11.00
C GLY A 187 15.71 7.38 10.80
N PRO A 188 16.34 6.52 9.98
CA PRO A 188 15.79 5.23 9.60
C PRO A 188 15.69 4.27 10.80
N TYR A 189 14.72 3.36 10.73
CA TYR A 189 14.52 2.29 11.71
C TYR A 189 14.47 2.77 13.17
N ASP A 190 13.84 3.92 13.42
CA ASP A 190 13.71 4.53 14.77
C ASP A 190 15.07 4.83 15.40
N GLY A 191 16.07 5.14 14.57
CA GLY A 191 17.44 5.41 14.99
C GLY A 191 18.28 4.15 15.28
N THR A 192 17.71 2.95 15.15
CA THR A 192 18.41 1.70 15.48
C THR A 192 19.53 1.32 14.49
N SER A 193 19.57 1.92 13.30
CA SER A 193 20.64 1.71 12.32
C SER A 193 21.76 2.75 12.37
N GLY A 194 21.80 3.62 13.38
CA GLY A 194 22.83 4.67 13.48
C GLY A 194 22.80 5.68 12.31
N GLY A 195 21.64 5.85 11.66
CA GLY A 195 21.47 6.73 10.50
C GLY A 195 21.67 6.04 9.15
N GLU A 196 22.08 4.78 9.11
CA GLU A 196 22.27 4.05 7.86
C GLU A 196 20.93 3.70 7.21
N HIS A 197 20.79 4.11 5.95
CA HIS A 197 19.65 3.78 5.07
C HIS A 197 19.97 2.55 4.23
N ARG A 198 18.94 1.93 3.64
CA ARG A 198 19.15 0.84 2.67
C ARG A 198 19.97 1.33 1.46
N PRO A 199 20.80 0.48 0.86
CA PRO A 199 21.60 0.88 -0.29
C PRO A 199 20.71 1.14 -1.51
N LEU A 200 21.03 2.20 -2.25
CA LEU A 200 20.47 2.52 -3.56
C LEU A 200 21.07 1.60 -4.63
N THR A 201 20.29 1.12 -5.60
CA THR A 201 20.89 0.33 -6.69
C THR A 201 21.82 1.16 -7.58
N GLU A 202 22.82 0.49 -8.18
CA GLU A 202 23.77 1.13 -9.10
C GLU A 202 23.10 1.82 -10.29
N THR A 203 21.98 1.28 -10.80
CA THR A 203 21.26 1.88 -11.93
C THR A 203 20.61 3.20 -11.53
N SER A 204 19.96 3.23 -10.36
CA SER A 204 19.34 4.44 -9.83
C SER A 204 20.40 5.46 -9.42
N LYS A 205 21.48 5.02 -8.77
CA LYS A 205 22.63 5.86 -8.44
C LYS A 205 23.21 6.55 -9.67
N ALA A 206 23.51 5.79 -10.73
CA ALA A 206 24.04 6.33 -11.98
C ALA A 206 23.06 7.31 -12.66
N TYR A 207 21.74 7.10 -12.51
CA TYR A 207 20.74 8.05 -13.00
C TYR A 207 20.82 9.38 -12.21
N ILE A 208 20.78 9.30 -10.88
CA ILE A 208 20.80 10.48 -10.00
C ILE A 208 22.09 11.28 -10.19
N GLU A 209 23.25 10.62 -10.28
CA GLU A 209 24.53 11.30 -10.53
C GLU A 209 24.55 12.04 -11.87
N LYS A 210 23.85 11.52 -12.89
CA LYS A 210 23.82 12.10 -14.23
C LYS A 210 22.78 13.20 -14.42
N PHE A 211 21.59 13.04 -13.85
CA PHE A 211 20.43 13.90 -14.13
C PHE A 211 19.88 14.62 -12.91
N GLY A 212 20.31 14.25 -11.71
CA GLY A 212 19.74 14.72 -10.45
C GLY A 212 18.35 14.15 -10.16
N ILE A 213 17.78 14.64 -9.06
CA ILE A 213 16.42 14.33 -8.62
C ILE A 213 15.48 15.44 -9.15
N PRO A 214 14.39 15.12 -9.87
CA PRO A 214 13.47 16.11 -10.42
C PRO A 214 12.48 16.61 -9.37
N TYR A 215 12.99 17.28 -8.33
CA TYR A 215 12.15 17.89 -7.29
C TYR A 215 11.07 18.80 -7.88
N GLY A 216 9.93 18.87 -7.20
CA GLY A 216 8.78 19.67 -7.62
C GLY A 216 7.96 19.10 -8.78
N SER A 217 8.34 17.94 -9.32
CA SER A 217 7.58 17.29 -10.41
C SER A 217 6.40 16.43 -9.93
N TRP A 218 6.27 16.17 -8.62
CA TRP A 218 5.30 15.23 -8.03
C TRP A 218 4.27 15.88 -7.09
#